data_AF-A0AA96ZFY1-F1
#
_entry.id   AF-A0AA96ZFY1-F1
#
_cell.length_a   1.000
_cell.length_b   1.000
_cell.length_c   1.000
_cell.angle_alpha   90.00
_cell.angle_beta   90.00
_cell.angle_gamma   90.00
#
_symmetry.space_group_name_H-M   'P 1'
#
loop_
_entity.id
_entity.type
_entity.pdbx_description
1 polymer ?
#
loop_
_entity_poly.entity_id
_entity_poly.type
_entity_poly.pdbx_seq_one_letter_code
_entity_poly.pdbx_strand_id
1 'polypeptide(L)' 'MSGQWGARPGGQGEQQGDGALVLFEHAGRIVLGLRADLAAFALDPLTADVDVDAFAGAAVPLTMSNGVVANRGVV' A
#
# COMPACT_ATOMS: atom_id res chain seq x y z
N MET A 1 34.39 39.07 -28.49
CA MET A 1 32.95 39.03 -28.16
C MET A 1 32.61 37.57 -27.83
N SER A 2 32.35 37.29 -26.56
CA SER A 2 32.24 35.94 -26.00
C SER A 2 30.88 35.32 -26.31
N GLY A 3 30.87 34.10 -26.85
CA GLY A 3 29.66 33.32 -27.08
C GLY A 3 29.08 32.79 -25.77
N GLN A 4 27.89 33.27 -25.43
CA GLN A 4 27.07 32.83 -24.31
C GLN A 4 26.51 31.42 -24.59
N TRP A 5 26.87 30.43 -23.78
CA TRP A 5 26.28 29.09 -23.81
C TRP A 5 24.85 29.14 -23.27
N GLY A 6 23.89 28.76 -24.13
CA GLY A 6 22.49 28.60 -23.77
C GLY A 6 22.28 27.35 -22.94
N ALA A 7 21.66 27.50 -21.77
CA ALA A 7 21.20 26.39 -20.95
C ALA A 7 19.72 26.10 -21.25
N ARG A 8 19.43 24.93 -21.85
CA ARG A 8 18.27 24.02 -21.66
C ARG A 8 18.63 22.70 -22.36
N PRO A 9 18.22 21.49 -21.91
CA PRO A 9 16.99 21.20 -21.18
C PRO A 9 17.15 20.25 -19.98
N GLY A 10 16.19 20.27 -19.07
CA GLY A 10 16.12 19.36 -17.93
C GLY A 10 14.76 19.47 -17.28
N GLY A 11 13.73 19.06 -18.00
CA GLY A 11 12.41 18.87 -17.42
C GLY A 11 12.46 17.69 -16.46
N GLN A 12 12.18 17.94 -15.19
CA GLN A 12 11.71 16.99 -14.17
C GLN A 12 11.60 17.77 -12.84
N GLY A 13 10.63 18.68 -12.77
CA GLY A 13 10.13 19.19 -11.51
C GLY A 13 8.92 18.34 -11.14
N GLU A 14 9.17 17.32 -10.35
CA GLU A 14 8.24 16.66 -9.42
C GLU A 14 6.76 16.84 -9.75
N GLN A 15 6.21 15.88 -10.52
CA GLN A 15 4.81 15.52 -10.31
C GLN A 15 4.74 14.84 -8.94
N GLN A 16 4.58 15.67 -7.91
CA GLN A 16 4.26 15.27 -6.56
C GLN A 16 2.93 14.50 -6.64
N GLY A 17 3.00 13.19 -6.43
CA GLY A 17 1.90 12.26 -6.64
C GLY A 17 0.71 12.55 -5.74
N ASP A 18 -0.24 13.32 -6.24
CA ASP A 18 -1.56 13.56 -5.66
C ASP A 18 -2.53 12.41 -5.98
N GLY A 19 -2.06 11.17 -5.82
CA GLY A 19 -2.80 9.96 -6.20
C GLY A 19 -3.23 9.06 -5.05
N ALA A 20 -2.73 9.30 -3.84
CA ALA A 20 -2.86 8.35 -2.74
C ALA A 20 -4.07 8.58 -1.83
N LEU A 21 -4.69 9.76 -1.81
CA LEU A 21 -5.51 10.16 -0.66
C LEU A 21 -7.02 9.89 -0.77
N VAL A 22 -7.56 9.59 -1.95
CA VAL A 22 -9.03 9.41 -2.13
C VAL A 22 -9.52 8.02 -1.71
N LEU A 23 -8.64 7.00 -1.67
CA LEU A 23 -9.03 5.62 -1.32
C LEU A 23 -9.14 5.35 0.18
N PHE A 24 -8.45 6.14 1.02
CA PHE A 24 -8.41 5.92 2.47
C PHE A 24 -9.71 6.30 3.20
N GLU A 25 -10.58 7.12 2.59
CA GLU A 25 -11.87 7.44 3.21
C GLU A 25 -12.76 6.18 3.34
N HIS A 26 -12.61 5.21 2.43
CA HIS A 26 -13.50 4.06 2.30
C HIS A 26 -12.82 2.70 2.53
N ALA A 27 -11.51 2.66 2.83
CA ALA A 27 -10.73 1.44 3.01
C ALA A 27 -9.79 1.51 4.24
N GLY A 28 -9.21 0.37 4.63
CA GLY A 28 -8.25 0.28 5.74
C GLY A 28 -8.86 0.31 7.14
N ARG A 29 -10.19 0.30 7.26
CA ARG A 29 -10.91 0.19 8.54
C ARG A 29 -11.99 -0.88 8.48
N ILE A 30 -12.14 -1.63 9.57
CA ILE A 30 -13.21 -2.63 9.73
C ILE A 30 -14.38 -1.94 10.43
N VAL A 31 -15.28 -1.34 9.64
CA VAL A 31 -16.47 -0.61 10.11
C VAL A 31 -17.67 -0.93 9.21
N LEU A 32 -18.86 -1.00 9.77
CA LEU A 32 -20.10 -1.19 9.01
C LEU A 32 -20.29 -0.10 7.96
N GLY A 33 -20.73 -0.49 6.76
CA GLY A 33 -20.92 0.42 5.64
C GLY A 33 -19.67 0.74 4.82
N LEU A 34 -18.47 0.31 5.26
CA LEU A 34 -17.25 0.36 4.46
C LEU A 34 -17.08 -0.92 3.63
N ARG A 35 -16.21 -0.83 2.61
CA ARG A 35 -15.89 -1.96 1.75
C ARG A 35 -15.20 -3.07 2.55
N ALA A 36 -15.60 -4.31 2.30
CA ALA A 36 -15.02 -5.50 2.91
C ALA A 36 -13.68 -5.87 2.23
N ASP A 37 -12.66 -5.06 2.46
CA ASP A 37 -11.27 -5.33 2.07
C ASP A 37 -10.47 -5.73 3.33
N LEU A 38 -9.88 -6.94 3.33
CA LEU A 38 -9.03 -7.40 4.45
C LEU A 38 -7.95 -8.38 4.00
N ALA A 39 -6.85 -8.41 4.75
CA ALA A 39 -5.79 -9.41 4.66
C ALA A 39 -5.63 -10.11 6.01
N ALA A 40 -5.56 -11.44 6.01
CA ALA A 40 -5.26 -12.22 7.21
C ALA A 40 -3.82 -12.72 7.13
N PHE A 41 -3.07 -12.50 8.20
CA PHE A 41 -1.66 -12.88 8.32
C PHE A 41 -1.52 -14.16 9.13
N ALA A 42 -0.61 -15.04 8.73
CA ALA A 42 -0.28 -16.28 9.44
C ALA A 42 0.69 -16.01 10.60
N LEU A 43 0.26 -15.17 11.55
CA LEU A 43 1.00 -14.81 12.76
C LEU A 43 0.29 -15.38 13.99
N ASP A 44 1.05 -15.87 14.96
CA ASP A 44 0.51 -16.20 16.29
C ASP A 44 0.25 -14.91 17.05
N PRO A 45 -1.02 -14.56 17.37
CA PRO A 45 -1.33 -13.30 18.03
C PRO A 45 -0.77 -13.17 19.45
N LEU A 46 -0.35 -14.28 20.08
CA LEU A 46 0.20 -14.28 21.44
C LEU A 46 1.72 -14.11 21.47
N THR A 47 2.40 -14.40 20.37
CA THR A 47 3.88 -14.40 20.32
C THR A 47 4.46 -13.57 19.19
N ALA A 48 3.64 -13.14 18.23
CA ALA A 48 4.10 -12.27 17.16
C ALA A 48 4.62 -10.96 17.77
N ASP A 49 5.83 -10.60 17.37
CA ASP A 49 6.34 -9.28 17.67
C ASP A 49 5.45 -8.25 16.96
N VAL A 50 5.14 -7.15 17.64
CA VAL A 50 4.26 -6.09 17.11
C VAL A 50 5.01 -5.13 16.20
N ASP A 51 6.27 -5.45 15.88
CA ASP A 51 7.09 -4.67 14.98
C ASP A 51 6.59 -4.77 13.53
N VAL A 52 6.87 -3.72 12.75
CA VAL A 52 6.44 -3.60 11.35
C VAL A 52 7.15 -4.63 10.47
N ASP A 53 8.34 -5.07 10.86
CA ASP A 53 9.18 -5.98 10.09
C ASP A 53 8.65 -7.42 10.12
N ALA A 54 8.09 -7.85 11.25
CA ALA A 54 7.43 -9.13 11.46
C ALA A 54 6.19 -9.26 10.56
N PHE A 55 5.45 -8.17 10.34
CA PHE A 55 4.33 -8.14 9.38
C PHE A 55 4.80 -8.13 7.92
N ALA A 56 5.91 -7.47 7.61
CA ALA A 56 6.40 -7.35 6.23
C ALA A 56 6.81 -8.71 5.63
N GLY A 57 7.33 -9.63 6.45
CA GLY A 57 7.71 -10.99 6.04
C GLY A 57 6.63 -12.05 6.22
N ALA A 58 5.51 -11.73 6.86
CA ALA A 58 4.50 -12.71 7.21
C ALA A 58 3.71 -13.20 5.99
N ALA A 59 3.43 -14.51 5.96
CA ALA A 59 2.56 -15.08 4.94
C ALA A 59 1.12 -14.54 5.08
N VAL A 60 0.46 -14.31 3.93
CA VAL A 60 -0.92 -13.82 3.84
C VAL A 60 -1.80 -14.90 3.20
N PRO A 61 -2.27 -15.90 3.96
CA PRO A 61 -3.05 -17.01 3.42
C PRO A 61 -4.43 -16.60 2.91
N LEU A 62 -4.94 -15.44 3.30
CA LEU A 62 -6.24 -14.95 2.85
C LEU A 62 -6.18 -13.46 2.52
N THR A 63 -6.56 -13.11 1.30
CA THR A 63 -6.91 -11.75 0.94
C THR A 63 -8.33 -11.70 0.38
N MET A 64 -9.08 -10.69 0.81
CA MET A 64 -10.42 -10.42 0.35
C MET A 64 -10.47 -8.99 -0.15
N SER A 65 -11.14 -8.78 -1.27
CA SER A 65 -11.48 -7.46 -1.74
C SER A 65 -12.94 -7.36 -2.16
N ASN A 66 -13.61 -6.31 -1.71
CA ASN A 66 -15.04 -6.10 -1.92
C ASN A 66 -15.91 -7.30 -1.48
N GLY A 67 -15.53 -7.99 -0.41
CA GLY A 67 -16.23 -9.21 0.04
C GLY A 67 -15.90 -10.47 -0.76
N VAL A 68 -15.07 -10.39 -1.80
CA VAL A 68 -14.67 -11.51 -2.65
C VAL A 68 -13.27 -11.96 -2.28
N VAL A 69 -13.09 -13.27 -2.06
CA VAL A 69 -11.77 -13.86 -1.81
C VAL A 69 -10.93 -13.75 -3.07
N ALA A 70 -9.85 -12.96 -3.01
CA ALA A 70 -8.92 -12.73 -4.11
C ALA A 70 -7.73 -13.70 -4.06
N ASN A 71 -7.30 -14.09 -2.85
CA ASN A 71 -6.29 -15.12 -2.64
C ASN A 71 -6.73 -16.06 -1.51
N ARG A 72 -6.48 -17.35 -1.72
CA ARG A 72 -6.55 -18.38 -0.69
C ARG A 72 -5.30 -19.25 -0.83
N GLY A 73 -4.28 -18.91 -0.05
CA GLY A 73 -3.03 -19.65 0.02
C GLY A 73 -3.21 -20.97 0.77
N VAL A 74 -2.33 -21.93 0.47
CA VAL A 74 -2.18 -23.15 1.28
C VAL A 74 -1.29 -22.79 2.47
N VAL A 75 -1.72 -23.11 3.68
CA VAL A 75 -0.97 -22.88 4.93
C VAL A 75 -0.12 -24.11 5.23
#